data_AF-A0A8M8UTC1-F1
#
_entry.id   AF-A0A8M8UTC1-F1
#
_cell.length_a   1.000
_cell.length_b   1.000
_cell.length_c   1.000
_cell.angle_alpha   90.00
_cell.angle_beta   90.00
_cell.angle_gamma   90.00
#
_symmetry.space_group_name_H-M   'P 1'
#
loop_
_entity.id
_entity.type
_entity.pdbx_description
1 polymer ?
#
loop_
_entity_poly.entity_id
_entity_poly.type
_entity_poly.pdbx_seq_one_letter_code
_entity_poly.pdbx_strand_id
1 'polypeptide(L)'
;MMSLDVLLSAGVPWCSSRICCHFPRAYHSGFSPGYYCGDAADMANIESSSVAREAAIHSAAIRCPPMVSRFQLSYDLAVSLCSRQCFLVNQLLLMLLLLG
;
A
#
# COMPACT_ATOMS: atom_id res chain seq x y z
N MET A 1 1.27 -20.46 14.13
CA MET A 1 0.45 -20.59 12.91
C MET A 1 -0.81 -21.35 13.32
N MET A 2 -2.00 -20.77 13.07
CA MET A 2 -3.29 -21.41 13.37
C MET A 2 -3.71 -22.26 12.17
N SER A 3 -4.33 -23.44 12.39
CA SER A 3 -4.79 -24.28 11.28
C SER A 3 -6.02 -23.67 10.59
N LEU A 4 -6.18 -23.97 9.31
CA LEU A 4 -7.32 -23.49 8.53
C LEU A 4 -8.63 -24.07 9.10
N ASP A 5 -8.63 -25.31 9.58
CA ASP A 5 -9.82 -25.94 10.19
C ASP A 5 -10.33 -25.16 11.41
N VAL A 6 -9.43 -24.62 12.23
CA VAL A 6 -9.80 -23.80 13.39
C VAL A 6 -10.42 -22.48 12.95
N LEU A 7 -9.85 -21.83 11.91
CA LEU A 7 -10.38 -20.57 11.37
C LEU A 7 -11.74 -20.76 10.70
N LEU A 8 -11.92 -21.82 9.91
CA LEU A 8 -13.19 -22.16 9.28
C LEU A 8 -14.25 -22.51 10.31
N SER A 9 -13.89 -23.27 11.37
CA SER A 9 -14.80 -23.58 12.48
C SER A 9 -15.24 -22.33 13.25
N ALA A 10 -14.41 -21.28 13.27
CA ALA A 10 -14.73 -19.98 13.85
C ALA A 10 -15.50 -19.04 12.90
N GLY A 11 -15.84 -19.48 11.69
CA GLY A 11 -16.57 -18.69 10.69
C GLY A 11 -15.72 -17.65 9.96
N VAL A 12 -14.39 -17.77 9.98
CA VAL A 12 -13.49 -16.85 9.28
C VAL A 12 -13.46 -17.18 7.79
N PRO A 13 -13.72 -16.22 6.88
CA PRO A 13 -13.70 -16.47 5.44
C PRO A 13 -12.28 -16.74 4.94
N TRP A 14 -12.16 -17.64 3.96
CA TRP A 14 -10.89 -18.07 3.38
C TRP A 14 -10.94 -18.08 1.84
N CYS A 15 -9.81 -17.74 1.21
CA CYS A 15 -9.60 -17.84 -0.23
C CYS A 15 -8.14 -18.21 -0.53
N SER A 16 -7.93 -18.99 -1.59
CA SER A 16 -6.59 -19.33 -2.11
C SER A 16 -6.43 -18.72 -3.50
N SER A 17 -5.33 -17.99 -3.74
CA SER A 17 -5.05 -17.36 -5.03
C SER A 17 -3.66 -17.71 -5.55
N ARG A 18 -3.54 -17.82 -6.89
CA ARG A 18 -2.28 -18.11 -7.60
C ARG A 18 -1.40 -16.86 -7.78
N ILE A 19 -2.01 -15.68 -7.82
CA ILE A 19 -1.33 -14.38 -7.75
C ILE A 19 -1.63 -13.82 -6.37
N CYS A 20 -0.59 -13.65 -5.57
CA CYS A 20 -0.69 -13.20 -4.18
C CYS A 20 -0.77 -11.67 -4.11
N CYS A 21 -1.89 -11.10 -4.55
CA CYS A 21 -2.21 -9.71 -4.26
C CYS A 21 -2.81 -9.63 -2.85
N HIS A 22 -2.05 -9.07 -1.91
CA HIS A 22 -2.51 -8.90 -0.53
C HIS A 22 -3.15 -7.52 -0.37
N PHE A 23 -4.44 -7.51 -0.05
CA PHE A 23 -5.16 -6.29 0.27
C PHE A 23 -4.82 -5.83 1.69
N PRO A 24 -4.88 -4.51 1.97
CA PRO A 24 -4.68 -4.01 3.32
C PRO A 24 -5.56 -4.73 4.33
N ARG A 25 -4.97 -5.18 5.45
CA ARG A 25 -5.62 -5.95 6.52
C ARG A 25 -6.07 -7.37 6.15
N ALA A 26 -5.76 -7.88 4.95
CA ALA A 26 -5.97 -9.27 4.62
C ALA A 26 -4.85 -10.14 5.23
N TYR A 27 -5.22 -10.98 6.20
CA TYR A 27 -4.30 -11.97 6.75
C TYR A 27 -4.00 -13.04 5.69
N HIS A 28 -2.74 -13.42 5.57
CA HIS A 28 -2.31 -14.49 4.69
C HIS A 28 -1.28 -15.37 5.38
N SER A 29 -1.28 -16.65 5.04
CA SER A 29 -0.32 -17.64 5.49
C SER A 29 -0.27 -18.76 4.46
N GLY A 30 0.88 -19.41 4.30
CA GLY A 30 1.08 -20.45 3.31
C GLY A 30 2.45 -21.12 3.45
N PHE A 31 2.69 -22.12 2.62
CA PHE A 31 3.96 -22.82 2.55
C PHE A 31 4.32 -23.13 1.10
N SER A 32 5.62 -23.20 0.80
CA SER A 32 6.11 -23.67 -0.49
C SER A 32 6.25 -25.19 -0.46
N PRO A 33 5.68 -25.93 -1.42
CA PRO A 33 5.76 -27.40 -1.45
C PRO A 33 7.16 -27.92 -1.86
N GLY A 34 8.08 -27.04 -2.23
CA GLY A 34 9.44 -27.36 -2.64
C GLY A 34 10.26 -26.09 -2.86
N TYR A 35 11.36 -26.19 -3.62
CA TYR A 35 12.17 -25.03 -3.99
C TYR A 35 11.35 -24.03 -4.81
N TYR A 36 11.22 -22.81 -4.28
CA TYR A 36 10.49 -21.71 -4.89
C TYR A 36 11.27 -20.42 -4.67
N CYS A 37 11.35 -19.58 -5.70
CA CYS A 37 11.86 -18.21 -5.61
C CYS A 37 10.71 -17.27 -5.97
N GLY A 38 10.35 -16.38 -5.06
CA GLY A 38 9.29 -15.40 -5.28
C GLY A 38 9.68 -14.06 -4.67
N ASP A 39 9.32 -13.00 -5.38
CA ASP A 39 9.49 -11.63 -4.91
C ASP A 39 8.19 -11.12 -4.30
N ALA A 40 8.32 -10.35 -3.22
CA ALA A 40 7.21 -9.67 -2.58
C ALA A 40 7.56 -8.19 -2.39
N ALA A 41 6.59 -7.33 -2.68
CA ALA A 41 6.72 -5.89 -2.48
C ALA A 41 5.40 -5.31 -1.99
N ASP A 42 5.49 -4.36 -1.07
CA ASP A 42 4.35 -3.61 -0.60
C ASP A 42 4.10 -2.41 -1.52
N MET A 43 2.86 -2.25 -1.97
CA MET A 43 2.44 -1.12 -2.79
C MET A 43 1.33 -0.35 -2.08
N ALA A 44 1.50 0.96 -1.97
CA ALA A 44 0.48 1.87 -1.46
C ALA A 44 -0.13 2.68 -2.60
N ASN A 45 -1.46 2.72 -2.66
CA ASN A 45 -2.21 3.62 -3.54
C ASN A 45 -2.89 4.72 -2.71
N ILE A 46 -3.45 5.74 -3.37
CA ILE A 46 -4.10 6.86 -2.66
C ILE A 46 -5.26 6.37 -1.78
N GLU A 47 -6.06 5.40 -2.25
CA GLU A 47 -7.18 4.80 -1.50
C GLU A 47 -6.73 4.15 -0.18
N SER A 48 -5.55 3.54 -0.17
CA SER A 48 -4.96 2.91 1.01
C SER A 48 -4.57 3.91 2.10
N SER A 49 -4.55 5.21 1.80
CA SER A 49 -4.28 6.27 2.78
C SER A 49 -5.29 6.25 3.93
N SER A 50 -6.56 5.93 3.69
CA SER A 50 -7.53 5.79 4.80
C SER A 50 -7.13 4.67 5.76
N VAL A 51 -6.82 3.49 5.22
CA VAL A 51 -6.42 2.30 5.97
C VAL A 51 -5.11 2.50 6.74
N ALA A 52 -4.14 3.19 6.13
CA ALA A 52 -2.88 3.53 6.80
C ALA A 52 -3.10 4.42 8.04
N ARG A 53 -4.22 5.15 8.11
CA ARG A 53 -4.53 6.03 9.27
C ARG A 53 -4.93 5.17 10.44
N GLU A 54 -5.87 4.28 10.19
CA GLU A 54 -6.39 3.35 11.17
C GLU A 54 -5.29 2.39 11.64
N ALA A 55 -4.39 1.99 10.74
CA ALA A 55 -3.21 1.21 11.10
C ALA A 55 -2.28 1.99 12.04
N ALA A 56 -2.00 3.26 11.77
CA ALA A 56 -1.16 4.09 12.64
C ALA A 56 -1.79 4.31 14.03
N ILE A 57 -3.11 4.55 14.09
CA ILE A 57 -3.86 4.69 15.35
C ILE A 57 -3.80 3.38 16.15
N HIS A 58 -4.08 2.25 15.51
CA HIS A 58 -4.02 0.93 16.15
C HIS A 58 -2.61 0.63 16.66
N SER A 59 -1.59 0.86 15.84
CA SER A 59 -0.18 0.69 16.21
C SER A 59 0.19 1.54 17.43
N ALA A 60 -0.25 2.81 17.49
CA ALA A 60 -0.06 3.65 18.66
C ALA A 60 -0.74 3.07 19.91
N ALA A 61 -1.97 2.56 19.79
CA ALA A 61 -2.71 1.95 20.90
C ALA A 61 -2.01 0.70 21.48
N ILE A 62 -1.38 -0.11 20.62
CA ILE A 62 -0.60 -1.29 21.05
C ILE A 62 0.88 -0.98 21.33
N ARG A 63 1.28 0.31 21.34
CA ARG A 63 2.67 0.77 21.52
C ARG A 63 3.66 0.15 20.52
N CYS A 64 3.19 -0.12 19.30
CA CYS A 64 4.01 -0.56 18.18
C CYS A 64 4.43 0.68 17.36
N PRO A 65 5.73 1.02 17.28
CA PRO A 65 6.19 2.14 16.48
C PRO A 65 6.01 1.86 14.98
N PRO A 66 5.61 2.85 14.16
CA PRO A 66 5.45 2.66 12.73
C PRO A 66 6.82 2.57 12.03
N MET A 67 6.91 1.73 10.98
CA MET A 67 8.12 1.64 10.16
C MET A 67 8.32 2.86 9.25
N VAL A 68 7.24 3.51 8.85
CA VAL A 68 7.25 4.71 8.00
C VAL A 68 6.23 5.72 8.53
N SER A 69 6.59 7.00 8.52
CA SER A 69 5.67 8.08 8.91
C SER A 69 4.64 8.35 7.81
N ARG A 70 3.36 8.22 8.17
CA ARG A 70 2.24 8.60 7.30
C ARG A 70 2.35 10.06 6.86
N PHE A 71 2.68 10.96 7.77
CA PHE A 71 2.76 12.39 7.49
C PHE A 71 3.85 12.69 6.46
N GLN A 72 5.01 12.04 6.60
CA GLN A 72 6.11 12.19 5.63
C GLN A 72 5.69 11.74 4.23
N LEU A 73 5.11 10.54 4.12
CA LEU A 73 4.62 10.03 2.82
C LEU A 73 3.57 10.95 2.19
N SER A 74 2.65 11.49 2.97
CA SER A 74 1.63 12.41 2.45
C SER A 74 2.22 13.74 1.98
N TYR A 75 3.24 14.24 2.68
CA TYR A 75 3.95 15.46 2.32
C TYR A 75 4.75 15.24 1.03
N ASP A 76 5.52 14.16 0.94
CA ASP A 76 6.32 13.83 -0.24
C ASP A 76 5.44 13.63 -1.49
N LEU A 77 4.28 12.99 -1.33
CA LEU A 77 3.29 12.86 -2.40
C LEU A 77 2.76 14.22 -2.85
N ALA A 78 2.39 15.09 -1.92
CA ALA A 78 1.89 16.43 -2.24
C ALA A 78 2.95 17.26 -2.98
N VAL A 79 4.20 17.24 -2.53
CA VAL A 79 5.33 17.92 -3.19
C VAL A 79 5.56 17.37 -4.60
N SER A 80 5.54 16.05 -4.76
CA SER A 80 5.69 15.39 -6.07
C SER A 80 4.60 15.80 -7.06
N LEU A 81 3.33 15.83 -6.63
CA LEU A 81 2.20 16.25 -7.46
C LEU A 81 2.29 17.73 -7.86
N CYS A 82 2.59 18.61 -6.90
CA CYS A 82 2.77 20.04 -7.17
C CYS A 82 3.89 20.29 -8.18
N SER A 83 5.02 19.60 -8.02
CA SER A 83 6.18 19.75 -8.89
C SER A 83 5.87 19.33 -10.33
N ARG A 84 5.15 18.22 -10.51
CA ARG A 84 4.69 17.75 -11.83
C ARG A 84 3.74 18.74 -12.49
N GLN A 85 2.79 19.29 -11.73
CA GLN A 85 1.87 20.29 -12.24
C GLN A 85 2.60 21.54 -12.74
N CYS A 86 3.54 22.07 -11.94
CA CYS A 86 4.34 23.22 -12.33
C CYS A 86 5.15 22.95 -13.60
N PHE A 87 5.76 21.76 -13.71
CA PHE A 87 6.52 21.38 -14.91
C PHE A 87 5.64 21.38 -16.18
N LEU A 88 4.45 20.77 -16.10
CA LEU A 88 3.52 20.70 -17.23
C LEU A 88 3.01 22.08 -17.65
N VAL A 89 2.66 22.95 -16.70
CA VAL A 89 2.21 24.32 -17.00
C VAL A 89 3.30 25.12 -17.69
N ASN A 90 4.54 25.04 -17.21
CA ASN A 90 5.68 25.72 -17.83
C ASN A 90 5.95 25.21 -19.25
N GLN A 91 5.87 23.90 -19.48
CA GLN A 91 6.01 23.31 -20.82
C GLN A 91 4.91 23.77 -21.77
N LEU A 92 3.66 23.79 -21.32
CA LEU A 92 2.53 24.23 -22.14
C LEU A 92 2.65 25.72 -22.50
N LEU A 93 3.03 26.56 -21.53
CA LEU A 93 3.27 27.99 -21.75
C LEU A 93 4.39 28.21 -22.78
N LEU A 94 5.49 27.45 -22.66
CA LEU A 94 6.60 27.51 -23.61
C LEU A 94 6.16 27.12 -25.03
N MET A 95 5.37 26.05 -25.17
CA MET A 95 4.81 25.65 -26.46
C MET A 95 3.90 26.73 -27.06
N LEU A 96 3.05 27.36 -26.26
CA LEU A 96 2.17 28.45 -26.72
C LEU A 96 2.97 29.68 -27.17
N LEU A 97 4.05 30.02 -26.47
CA LEU A 97 4.94 31.13 -26.84
C LEU A 97 5.74 30.85 -28.12
N LEU A 98 6.04 29.58 -28.43
CA LEU A 98 6.78 29.20 -29.63
C LEU A 98 5.89 29.03 -30.88
N LEU A 99 4.58 28.87 -30.70
CA LEU A 99 3.59 28.77 -31.79
C LEU A 99 2.87 30.08 -32.11
N GLY A 100 3.06 31.13 -31.30
CA GLY A 100 2.45 32.46 -31.44
C GLY A 100 3.26 33.44 -32.26
#